data_AF-X0U0Z9-F1
#
_entry.id   AF-X0U0Z9-F1
#
_cell.length_a   1.000
_cell.length_b   1.000
_cell.length_c   1.000
_cell.angle_alpha   90.00
_cell.angle_beta   90.00
_cell.angle_gamma   90.00
#
_symmetry.space_group_name_H-M   'P 1'
#
loop_
_entity.id
_entity.type
_entity.pdbx_description
1 polymer ?
#
loop_
_entity_poly.entity_id
_entity_poly.type
_entity_poly.pdbx_seq_one_letter_code
_entity_poly.pdbx_strand_id
1 'polypeptide(L)'
;DTLEFAYCGPTAAANSMWWFDSQFADPAGTPGDGNDDYSLVIDNGPGDDHAAGNVPQLIEELATLFYTNQMGETNVSNMLVGLSQYLVARNQDQNYTVSNESWPLFEVVAQETEKCNVTILFLGFYDDEGNRVYGHIVTVSGVNTGAFQIGISDPVRNIANPIAAFTDYNDPLNVSHDMYDVMLGPPTPSLPKQTWWLYGYKSGYGFPMPPINFAVV
;
A
#
# COMPACT_ATOMS: atom_id res chain seq x y z
N ASP A 1 -7.00 -16.04 -4.80
CA ASP A 1 -6.03 -16.85 -5.56
C ASP A 1 -4.62 -16.59 -5.00
N THR A 2 -3.65 -17.50 -5.08
CA THR A 2 -2.32 -17.29 -4.46
C THR A 2 -1.49 -16.21 -5.15
N LEU A 3 -1.81 -15.90 -6.41
CA LEU A 3 -1.12 -14.89 -7.21
C LEU A 3 -1.49 -13.44 -6.81
N GLU A 4 -2.76 -13.19 -6.50
CA GLU A 4 -3.28 -11.88 -6.05
C GLU A 4 -2.54 -11.41 -4.78
N PHE A 5 -2.30 -12.35 -3.88
CA PHE A 5 -1.62 -12.13 -2.63
C PHE A 5 -0.10 -11.93 -2.78
N ALA A 6 0.53 -12.57 -3.77
CA ALA A 6 1.95 -12.38 -4.04
C ALA A 6 2.26 -10.92 -4.44
N TYR A 7 1.37 -10.31 -5.23
CA TYR A 7 1.54 -8.96 -5.80
C TYR A 7 0.95 -7.83 -4.96
N CYS A 8 0.44 -8.10 -3.75
CA CYS A 8 -0.12 -7.05 -2.89
C CYS A 8 0.89 -5.93 -2.59
N GLY A 9 2.17 -6.26 -2.38
CA GLY A 9 3.23 -5.27 -2.13
C GLY A 9 3.48 -4.31 -3.29
N PRO A 10 3.84 -4.81 -4.49
CA PRO A 10 4.02 -3.99 -5.69
C PRO A 10 2.78 -3.15 -6.02
N THR A 11 1.59 -3.71 -5.81
CA THR A 11 0.34 -3.03 -6.14
C THR A 11 0.00 -1.91 -5.16
N ALA A 12 0.20 -2.14 -3.86
CA ALA A 12 0.09 -1.09 -2.85
C ALA A 12 1.09 0.06 -3.09
N ALA A 13 2.34 -0.26 -3.45
CA ALA A 13 3.33 0.73 -3.82
C ALA A 13 2.92 1.51 -5.08
N ALA A 14 2.49 0.82 -6.14
CA ALA A 14 2.03 1.43 -7.38
C ALA A 14 0.89 2.43 -7.14
N ASN A 15 -0.13 2.06 -6.34
CA ASN A 15 -1.22 2.97 -5.94
C ASN A 15 -0.71 4.26 -5.32
N SER A 16 0.32 4.14 -4.48
CA SER A 16 0.88 5.28 -3.77
C SER A 16 1.66 6.18 -4.71
N MET A 17 2.52 5.62 -5.57
CA MET A 17 3.30 6.39 -6.55
C MET A 17 2.40 7.12 -7.53
N TRP A 18 1.36 6.44 -8.02
CA TRP A 18 0.36 7.02 -8.91
C TRP A 18 -0.36 8.21 -8.29
N TRP A 19 -0.82 8.07 -7.04
CA TRP A 19 -1.47 9.19 -6.35
C TRP A 19 -0.50 10.35 -6.11
N PHE A 20 0.74 10.07 -5.70
CA PHE A 20 1.72 11.12 -5.47
C PHE A 20 2.09 11.88 -6.73
N ASP A 21 2.32 11.17 -7.83
CA ASP A 21 2.67 11.81 -9.10
C ASP A 21 1.56 12.76 -9.55
N SER A 22 0.30 12.32 -9.45
CA SER A 22 -0.87 13.14 -9.79
C SER A 22 -1.02 14.45 -8.99
N GLN A 23 -0.37 14.58 -7.83
CA GLN A 23 -0.41 15.83 -7.05
C GLN A 23 0.49 16.92 -7.61
N PHE A 24 1.49 16.53 -8.41
CA PHE A 24 2.48 17.42 -9.00
C PHE A 24 2.35 17.54 -10.52
N ALA A 25 1.59 16.65 -11.15
CA ALA A 25 1.13 16.79 -12.53
C ALA A 25 0.18 18.01 -12.67
N ASP A 26 0.28 18.69 -13.82
CA ASP A 26 -0.41 19.92 -14.26
C ASP A 26 -1.57 20.40 -13.34
N PRO A 27 -1.48 21.58 -12.69
CA PRO A 27 -2.54 22.13 -11.84
C PRO A 27 -3.88 22.39 -12.56
N ALA A 28 -3.85 22.44 -13.90
CA ALA A 28 -5.03 22.58 -14.76
C ALA A 28 -5.38 21.28 -15.51
N GLY A 29 -4.55 20.25 -15.38
CA GLY A 29 -4.67 18.98 -16.05
C GLY A 29 -5.44 17.94 -15.26
N THR A 30 -5.76 16.84 -15.93
CA THR A 30 -6.31 15.64 -15.29
C THR A 30 -5.31 14.51 -15.50
N PRO A 31 -5.08 13.63 -14.52
CA PRO A 31 -4.29 12.41 -14.73
C PRO A 31 -4.76 11.70 -16.01
N GLY A 32 -3.88 11.49 -17.00
CA GLY A 32 -4.27 10.92 -18.29
C GLY A 32 -4.34 11.92 -19.47
N ASP A 33 -3.87 13.17 -19.32
CA ASP A 33 -4.02 14.22 -20.33
C ASP A 33 -2.78 14.46 -21.22
N GLY A 34 -1.68 13.74 -21.00
CA GLY A 34 -0.46 13.82 -21.81
C GLY A 34 0.57 14.86 -21.36
N ASN A 35 0.39 15.47 -20.18
CA ASN A 35 1.33 16.42 -19.58
C ASN A 35 2.07 15.80 -18.38
N ASP A 36 3.20 15.12 -18.66
CA ASP A 36 4.09 14.55 -17.64
C ASP A 36 5.02 15.62 -17.02
N ASP A 37 4.49 16.45 -16.12
CA ASP A 37 5.29 17.48 -15.44
C ASP A 37 6.06 16.95 -14.21
N TYR A 38 5.72 15.74 -13.75
CA TYR A 38 6.39 15.04 -12.66
C TYR A 38 6.83 13.66 -13.13
N SER A 39 7.97 13.18 -12.60
CA SER A 39 8.66 12.01 -13.16
C SER A 39 8.68 10.81 -12.22
N LEU A 40 7.77 10.77 -11.25
CA LEU A 40 7.68 9.67 -10.28
C LEU A 40 7.03 8.45 -10.93
N VAL A 41 5.97 8.62 -11.71
CA VAL A 41 5.41 7.64 -12.64
C VAL A 41 5.79 8.07 -14.07
N ILE A 42 5.94 7.11 -14.98
CA ILE A 42 6.21 7.39 -16.39
C ILE A 42 5.35 6.50 -17.27
N ASP A 43 5.30 6.84 -18.55
CA ASP A 43 4.84 5.98 -19.64
C ASP A 43 5.65 4.67 -19.73
N ASN A 44 5.18 3.61 -19.08
CA ASN A 44 5.74 2.25 -19.20
C ASN A 44 5.09 1.45 -20.35
N GLY A 45 4.16 2.05 -21.10
CA GLY A 45 3.41 1.41 -22.20
C GLY A 45 2.73 2.40 -23.16
N PRO A 46 1.80 1.95 -24.01
CA PRO A 46 1.05 2.83 -24.91
C PRO A 46 -0.01 3.62 -24.12
N GLY A 47 0.14 4.94 -24.06
CA GLY A 47 -0.75 5.83 -23.33
C GLY A 47 0.04 6.74 -22.41
N ASP A 48 -0.70 7.49 -21.59
CA ASP A 48 -0.16 8.39 -20.57
C ASP A 48 0.25 7.63 -19.30
N ASP A 49 1.08 8.24 -18.49
CA ASP A 49 1.62 7.71 -17.24
C ASP A 49 0.49 7.39 -16.23
N HIS A 50 -0.63 8.12 -16.31
CA HIS A 50 -1.84 7.93 -15.54
C HIS A 50 -2.99 7.26 -16.33
N ALA A 51 -2.70 6.63 -17.47
CA ALA A 51 -3.69 5.81 -18.17
C ALA A 51 -3.81 4.43 -17.53
N ALA A 52 -5.03 3.88 -17.35
CA ALA A 52 -5.25 2.56 -16.76
C ALA A 52 -4.41 1.41 -17.40
N GLY A 53 -4.00 1.56 -18.66
CA GLY A 53 -3.09 0.63 -19.34
C GLY A 53 -1.63 0.62 -18.83
N ASN A 54 -1.20 1.67 -18.12
CA ASN A 54 0.13 1.82 -17.53
C ASN A 54 0.25 1.08 -16.19
N VAL A 55 -0.87 0.94 -15.46
CA VAL A 55 -0.96 0.28 -14.15
C VAL A 55 -0.26 -1.10 -14.13
N PRO A 56 -0.55 -2.05 -15.03
CA PRO A 56 0.06 -3.38 -14.95
C PRO A 56 1.58 -3.32 -15.16
N GLN A 57 2.09 -2.39 -15.97
CA GLN A 57 3.53 -2.27 -16.21
C GLN A 57 4.24 -1.67 -15.00
N LEU A 58 3.64 -0.67 -14.35
CA LEU A 58 4.15 -0.13 -13.09
C LEU A 58 4.22 -1.20 -11.98
N ILE A 59 3.17 -2.01 -11.86
CA ILE A 59 3.14 -3.13 -10.91
C ILE A 59 4.27 -4.12 -11.21
N GLU A 60 4.49 -4.49 -12.47
CA GLU A 60 5.55 -5.42 -12.87
C GLU A 60 6.97 -4.87 -12.66
N GLU A 61 7.17 -3.57 -12.89
CA GLU A 61 8.44 -2.90 -12.60
C GLU A 61 8.75 -2.98 -11.10
N LEU A 62 7.80 -2.59 -10.25
CA LEU A 62 7.95 -2.66 -8.80
C LEU A 62 8.10 -4.11 -8.32
N ALA A 63 7.35 -5.06 -8.90
CA ALA A 63 7.47 -6.48 -8.57
C ALA A 63 8.86 -7.04 -8.89
N THR A 64 9.49 -6.55 -9.97
CA THR A 64 10.88 -6.87 -10.31
C THR A 64 11.86 -6.29 -9.29
N LEU A 65 11.69 -5.01 -8.92
CA LEU A 65 12.55 -4.35 -7.92
C LEU A 65 12.38 -4.96 -6.52
N PHE A 66 11.19 -5.45 -6.19
CA PHE A 66 10.86 -6.01 -4.87
C PHE A 66 11.20 -7.51 -4.77
N TYR A 67 11.74 -8.11 -5.84
CA TYR A 67 12.00 -9.54 -5.99
C TYR A 67 10.74 -10.43 -5.91
N THR A 68 9.55 -9.85 -6.08
CA THR A 68 8.27 -10.55 -6.00
C THR A 68 8.16 -11.62 -7.07
N ASN A 69 8.60 -11.32 -8.29
CA ASN A 69 8.50 -12.23 -9.45
C ASN A 69 9.32 -13.51 -9.25
N GLN A 70 10.43 -13.43 -8.52
CA GLN A 70 11.33 -14.55 -8.27
C GLN A 70 10.94 -15.34 -7.03
N MET A 71 10.41 -14.66 -6.00
CA MET A 71 10.11 -15.27 -4.70
C MET A 71 8.66 -15.73 -4.57
N GLY A 72 7.75 -15.20 -5.39
CA GLY A 72 6.31 -15.44 -5.25
C GLY A 72 5.68 -14.73 -4.05
N GLU A 73 6.41 -13.82 -3.40
CA GLU A 73 5.95 -12.99 -2.29
C GLU A 73 6.83 -11.73 -2.18
N THR A 74 6.35 -10.73 -1.45
CA THR A 74 7.11 -9.49 -1.21
C THR A 74 7.59 -9.43 0.24
N ASN A 75 8.92 -9.37 0.42
CA ASN A 75 9.52 -9.16 1.73
C ASN A 75 9.71 -7.66 2.01
N VAL A 76 9.49 -7.22 3.26
CA VAL A 76 9.67 -5.82 3.69
C VAL A 76 11.04 -5.28 3.26
N SER A 77 12.12 -6.00 3.53
CA SER A 77 13.48 -5.51 3.21
C SER A 77 13.68 -5.31 1.71
N ASN A 78 13.17 -6.22 0.89
CA ASN A 78 13.26 -6.09 -0.57
C ASN A 78 12.40 -4.93 -1.07
N MET A 79 11.22 -4.73 -0.49
CA MET A 79 10.36 -3.61 -0.82
C MET A 79 11.02 -2.27 -0.49
N LEU A 80 11.65 -2.12 0.69
CA LEU A 80 12.36 -0.88 1.05
C LEU A 80 13.53 -0.57 0.11
N VAL A 81 14.32 -1.60 -0.22
CA VAL A 81 15.43 -1.47 -1.17
C VAL A 81 14.90 -1.14 -2.57
N GLY A 82 13.88 -1.85 -3.03
CA GLY A 82 13.31 -1.65 -4.35
C GLY A 82 12.62 -0.29 -4.51
N LEU A 83 11.92 0.20 -3.48
CA LEU A 83 11.39 1.58 -3.46
C LEU A 83 12.51 2.61 -3.55
N SER A 84 13.60 2.41 -2.82
CA SER A 84 14.75 3.32 -2.87
C SER A 84 15.40 3.31 -4.27
N GLN A 85 15.52 2.13 -4.90
CA GLN A 85 16.01 1.99 -6.26
C GLN A 85 15.08 2.64 -7.28
N TYR A 86 13.76 2.51 -7.09
CA TYR A 86 12.75 3.15 -7.91
C TYR A 86 12.92 4.67 -7.87
N LEU A 87 12.97 5.28 -6.68
CA LEU A 87 13.15 6.73 -6.52
C LEU A 87 14.45 7.24 -7.18
N VAL A 88 15.56 6.51 -7.04
CA VAL A 88 16.81 6.85 -7.72
C VAL A 88 16.67 6.77 -9.24
N ALA A 89 16.01 5.74 -9.76
CA ALA A 89 15.76 5.60 -11.20
C ALA A 89 14.87 6.73 -11.75
N ARG A 90 14.03 7.32 -10.90
CA ARG A 90 13.16 8.47 -11.22
C ARG A 90 13.80 9.83 -10.96
N ASN A 91 15.04 9.89 -10.46
CA ASN A 91 15.71 11.12 -9.97
C ASN A 91 14.91 11.83 -8.86
N GLN A 92 14.17 11.06 -8.06
CA GLN A 92 13.31 11.55 -6.98
C GLN A 92 13.88 11.24 -5.58
N ASP A 93 15.10 10.67 -5.50
CA ASP A 93 15.78 10.30 -4.25
C ASP A 93 16.22 11.49 -3.38
N GLN A 94 16.20 12.71 -3.94
CA GLN A 94 16.42 13.95 -3.20
C GLN A 94 15.12 14.56 -2.66
N ASN A 95 13.95 14.11 -3.18
CA ASN A 95 12.63 14.64 -2.82
C ASN A 95 11.89 13.71 -1.85
N TYR A 96 12.13 12.41 -1.92
CA TYR A 96 11.50 11.40 -1.06
C TYR A 96 12.51 10.55 -0.33
N THR A 97 12.08 10.00 0.81
CA THR A 97 12.89 9.08 1.60
C THR A 97 12.06 7.88 2.01
N VAL A 98 12.57 6.69 1.73
CA VAL A 98 11.94 5.46 2.20
C VAL A 98 12.41 5.17 3.61
N SER A 99 11.47 5.02 4.55
CA SER A 99 11.77 4.61 5.92
C SER A 99 10.84 3.48 6.36
N ASN A 100 11.26 2.76 7.41
CA ASN A 100 10.49 1.66 7.97
C ASN A 100 10.41 1.76 9.49
N GLU A 101 9.21 1.51 10.01
CA GLU A 101 8.96 1.37 11.44
C GLU A 101 8.33 0.00 11.72
N SER A 102 8.97 -0.76 12.60
CA SER A 102 8.41 -2.03 13.07
C SER A 102 7.46 -1.77 14.23
N TRP A 103 6.29 -2.40 14.19
CA TRP A 103 5.23 -2.26 15.22
C TRP A 103 4.85 -0.80 15.51
N PRO A 104 4.50 -0.01 14.47
CA PRO A 104 4.25 1.41 14.64
C PRO A 104 3.05 1.65 15.55
N LEU A 105 3.09 2.76 16.29
CA LEU A 105 1.89 3.28 16.95
C LEU A 105 0.89 3.78 15.89
N PHE A 106 -0.42 3.66 16.18
CA PHE A 106 -1.44 4.19 15.28
C PHE A 106 -1.26 5.69 15.06
N GLU A 107 -0.87 6.41 16.11
CA GLU A 107 -0.61 7.84 16.06
C GLU A 107 0.53 8.22 15.12
N VAL A 108 1.55 7.36 14.97
CA VAL A 108 2.63 7.60 14.02
C VAL A 108 2.13 7.40 12.59
N VAL A 109 1.42 6.30 12.32
CA VAL A 109 0.79 6.05 11.01
C VAL A 109 -0.16 7.19 10.62
N ALA A 110 -0.97 7.65 11.58
CA ALA A 110 -1.88 8.75 11.36
C ALA A 110 -1.15 10.07 11.10
N GLN A 111 -0.10 10.40 11.85
CA GLN A 111 0.68 11.61 11.62
C GLN A 111 1.35 11.62 10.25
N GLU A 112 1.90 10.50 9.79
CA GLU A 112 2.51 10.41 8.46
C GLU A 112 1.45 10.54 7.36
N THR A 113 0.28 9.91 7.55
CA THR A 113 -0.86 10.06 6.62
C THR A 113 -1.37 11.50 6.57
N GLU A 114 -1.50 12.18 7.72
CA GLU A 114 -1.96 13.57 7.84
C GLU A 114 -0.96 14.59 7.26
N LYS A 115 0.33 14.25 7.21
CA LYS A 115 1.37 15.01 6.48
C LYS A 115 1.34 14.78 4.97
N CYS A 116 0.42 13.96 4.49
CA CYS A 116 0.33 13.51 3.12
C CYS A 116 1.54 12.69 2.67
N ASN A 117 2.21 11.93 3.57
CA ASN A 117 3.25 10.96 3.19
C ASN A 117 2.63 9.64 2.70
N VAL A 118 3.33 8.91 1.82
CA VAL A 118 2.89 7.55 1.44
C VAL A 118 2.98 6.70 2.68
N THR A 119 1.86 6.07 3.03
CA THR A 119 1.80 5.20 4.21
C THR A 119 1.42 3.79 3.79
N ILE A 120 2.37 2.85 3.77
CA ILE A 120 2.16 1.44 3.39
C ILE A 120 2.29 0.54 4.62
N LEU A 121 1.24 -0.22 4.92
CA LEU A 121 1.19 -1.13 6.06
C LEU A 121 1.46 -2.57 5.64
N PHE A 122 2.32 -3.23 6.40
CA PHE A 122 2.51 -4.68 6.35
C PHE A 122 1.69 -5.30 7.47
N LEU A 123 0.54 -5.84 7.09
CA LEU A 123 -0.39 -6.52 7.98
C LEU A 123 0.06 -7.95 8.29
N GLY A 124 -0.17 -8.34 9.53
CA GLY A 124 0.05 -9.68 10.04
C GLY A 124 -1.24 -10.38 10.36
N PHE A 125 -1.28 -11.68 10.07
CA PHE A 125 -2.37 -12.54 10.51
C PHE A 125 -1.79 -13.60 11.41
N TYR A 126 -2.38 -13.76 12.58
CA TYR A 126 -1.88 -14.61 13.64
C TYR A 126 -2.92 -15.64 14.06
N ASP A 127 -2.49 -16.85 14.37
CA ASP A 127 -3.35 -17.85 15.01
C ASP A 127 -3.56 -17.54 16.51
N ASP A 128 -4.40 -18.35 17.17
CA ASP A 128 -4.72 -18.18 18.59
C ASP A 128 -3.48 -18.38 19.50
N GLU A 129 -2.51 -19.15 19.02
CA GLU A 129 -1.21 -19.38 19.65
C GLU A 129 -0.23 -18.21 19.46
N GLY A 130 -0.55 -17.23 18.64
CA GLY A 130 0.27 -16.06 18.36
C GLY A 130 1.37 -16.30 17.31
N ASN A 131 1.29 -17.38 16.52
CA ASN A 131 2.15 -17.59 15.36
C ASN A 131 1.61 -16.84 14.15
N ARG A 132 2.51 -16.23 13.37
CA ARG A 132 2.12 -15.58 12.12
C ARG A 132 1.77 -16.64 11.08
N VAL A 133 0.53 -16.61 10.60
CA VAL A 133 -0.01 -17.51 9.57
C VAL A 133 0.13 -16.90 8.17
N TYR A 134 -0.07 -15.58 8.05
CA TYR A 134 -0.14 -14.90 6.76
C TYR A 134 0.34 -13.45 6.85
N GLY A 135 0.54 -12.80 5.70
CA GLY A 135 0.94 -11.40 5.59
C GLY A 135 0.28 -10.72 4.40
N HIS A 136 -0.07 -9.44 4.54
CA HIS A 136 -0.67 -8.67 3.46
C HIS A 136 -0.13 -7.25 3.48
N ILE A 137 -0.03 -6.62 2.31
CA ILE A 137 0.52 -5.28 2.18
C ILE A 137 -0.56 -4.39 1.57
N VAL A 138 -0.83 -3.27 2.24
CA VAL A 138 -1.90 -2.33 1.87
C VAL A 138 -1.41 -0.90 1.98
N THR A 139 -2.09 0.01 1.29
CA THR A 139 -1.85 1.46 1.41
C THR A 139 -2.89 2.07 2.33
N VAL A 140 -2.50 3.04 3.15
CA VAL A 140 -3.42 3.85 3.94
C VAL A 140 -3.90 5.01 3.07
N SER A 141 -5.22 5.10 2.87
CA SER A 141 -5.84 6.14 2.05
C SER A 141 -6.38 7.32 2.87
N GLY A 142 -6.42 7.19 4.20
CA GLY A 142 -6.81 8.28 5.09
C GLY A 142 -6.93 7.83 6.54
N VAL A 143 -7.06 8.79 7.46
CA VAL A 143 -7.29 8.53 8.88
C VAL A 143 -8.32 9.49 9.45
N ASN A 144 -9.06 9.01 10.45
CA ASN A 144 -9.87 9.83 11.34
C ASN A 144 -9.42 9.54 12.77
N THR A 145 -8.42 10.29 13.23
CA THR A 145 -7.80 10.11 14.55
C THR A 145 -8.78 10.31 15.69
N GLY A 146 -9.73 11.25 15.56
CA GLY A 146 -10.76 11.51 16.56
C GLY A 146 -11.76 10.35 16.77
N ALA A 147 -11.98 9.54 15.73
CA ALA A 147 -12.85 8.37 15.77
C ALA A 147 -12.09 7.04 15.83
N PHE A 148 -10.75 7.05 15.86
CA PHE A 148 -9.91 5.86 15.68
C PHE A 148 -10.31 5.05 14.45
N GLN A 149 -10.32 5.70 13.28
CA GLN A 149 -10.61 5.01 12.02
C GLN A 149 -9.49 5.22 11.01
N ILE A 150 -9.33 4.25 10.12
CA ILE A 150 -8.33 4.24 9.07
C ILE A 150 -8.94 3.73 7.77
N GLY A 151 -8.69 4.46 6.70
CA GLY A 151 -9.03 4.07 5.33
C GLY A 151 -7.91 3.24 4.74
N ILE A 152 -8.25 2.11 4.14
CA ILE A 152 -7.30 1.20 3.52
C ILE A 152 -7.61 1.09 2.03
N SER A 153 -6.59 1.33 1.21
CA SER A 153 -6.54 0.94 -0.18
C SER A 153 -5.89 -0.43 -0.28
N ASP A 154 -6.75 -1.45 -0.24
CA ASP A 154 -6.36 -2.84 -0.32
C ASP A 154 -6.27 -3.29 -1.79
N PRO A 155 -5.08 -3.74 -2.25
CA PRO A 155 -4.87 -4.12 -3.63
C PRO A 155 -5.65 -5.38 -4.03
N VAL A 156 -6.10 -6.23 -3.09
CA VAL A 156 -6.84 -7.46 -3.42
C VAL A 156 -8.34 -7.36 -3.13
N ARG A 157 -8.79 -6.31 -2.44
CA ARG A 157 -10.17 -6.18 -1.97
C ARG A 157 -10.68 -4.74 -2.05
N ASN A 158 -11.88 -4.60 -2.58
CA ASN A 158 -12.70 -3.41 -2.41
C ASN A 158 -14.10 -3.88 -1.96
N ILE A 159 -14.42 -3.71 -0.68
CA ILE A 159 -15.71 -4.11 -0.11
C ILE A 159 -16.80 -3.17 -0.60
N ALA A 160 -16.52 -1.87 -0.62
CA ALA A 160 -17.46 -0.85 -1.07
C ALA A 160 -17.81 -0.99 -2.57
N ASN A 161 -16.81 -1.29 -3.41
CA ASN A 161 -16.97 -1.45 -4.86
C ASN A 161 -16.24 -2.70 -5.37
N PRO A 162 -16.83 -3.90 -5.21
CA PRO A 162 -16.18 -5.16 -5.63
C PRO A 162 -15.94 -5.20 -7.13
N ILE A 163 -14.72 -5.58 -7.54
CA ILE A 163 -14.31 -5.65 -8.96
C ILE A 163 -13.80 -7.05 -9.29
N ALA A 164 -13.84 -7.41 -10.57
CA ALA A 164 -13.57 -8.76 -11.04
C ALA A 164 -12.07 -9.10 -11.17
N ALA A 165 -11.19 -8.12 -11.42
CA ALA A 165 -9.76 -8.36 -11.64
C ALA A 165 -8.88 -7.51 -10.74
N PHE A 166 -7.81 -8.13 -10.22
CA PHE A 166 -6.84 -7.49 -9.33
C PHE A 166 -6.12 -6.28 -9.94
N THR A 167 -5.92 -6.31 -11.26
CA THR A 167 -5.31 -5.21 -12.02
C THR A 167 -6.17 -3.95 -12.05
N ASP A 168 -7.46 -4.06 -11.72
CA ASP A 168 -8.41 -2.94 -11.79
C ASP A 168 -8.42 -2.13 -10.49
N TYR A 169 -7.81 -2.61 -9.40
CA TYR A 169 -7.76 -1.90 -8.10
C TYR A 169 -6.81 -0.70 -8.06
N ASN A 170 -6.06 -0.47 -9.15
CA ASN A 170 -5.19 0.68 -9.34
C ASN A 170 -5.74 1.72 -10.34
N ASP A 171 -6.98 1.54 -10.81
CA ASP A 171 -7.71 2.61 -11.50
C ASP A 171 -8.28 3.56 -10.43
N PRO A 172 -8.03 4.88 -10.50
CA PRO A 172 -8.55 5.85 -9.52
C PRO A 172 -10.07 5.83 -9.35
N LEU A 173 -10.84 5.32 -10.31
CA LEU A 173 -12.29 5.11 -10.20
C LEU A 173 -12.67 3.93 -9.28
N ASN A 174 -11.69 3.08 -8.99
CA ASN A 174 -11.85 1.71 -8.49
C ASN A 174 -10.99 1.41 -7.25
N VAL A 175 -10.14 2.35 -6.82
CA VAL A 175 -9.32 2.26 -5.60
C VAL A 175 -10.21 1.97 -4.39
N SER A 176 -9.78 1.06 -3.54
CA SER A 176 -10.46 0.77 -2.28
C SER A 176 -10.23 1.92 -1.29
N HIS A 177 -11.31 2.38 -0.67
CA HIS A 177 -11.27 3.33 0.44
C HIS A 177 -12.05 2.76 1.62
N ASP A 178 -11.92 1.45 1.83
CA ASP A 178 -12.63 0.76 2.88
C ASP A 178 -12.15 1.27 4.24
N MET A 179 -13.11 1.75 5.04
CA MET A 179 -12.85 2.30 6.37
C MET A 179 -12.95 1.19 7.43
N TYR A 180 -11.99 1.17 8.34
CA TYR A 180 -11.93 0.23 9.45
C TYR A 180 -11.77 0.98 10.77
N ASP A 181 -12.39 0.44 11.82
CA ASP A 181 -12.14 0.93 13.18
C ASP A 181 -10.79 0.37 13.67
N VAL A 182 -10.06 1.20 14.39
CA VAL A 182 -8.77 0.88 15.00
C VAL A 182 -8.99 0.54 16.46
N MET A 183 -8.54 -0.66 16.83
CA MET A 183 -8.61 -1.13 18.21
C MET A 183 -7.22 -1.10 18.82
N LEU A 184 -7.09 -0.44 19.97
CA LEU A 184 -5.82 -0.34 20.68
C LEU A 184 -5.53 -1.60 21.50
N GLY A 185 -4.24 -1.87 21.67
CA GLY A 185 -3.74 -3.07 22.34
C GLY A 185 -3.73 -4.30 21.44
N PRO A 186 -3.22 -5.43 21.96
CA PRO A 186 -3.11 -6.63 21.16
C PRO A 186 -4.48 -7.31 21.02
N PRO A 187 -4.80 -7.87 19.84
CA PRO A 187 -6.04 -8.62 19.64
C PRO A 187 -6.10 -9.89 20.50
N THR A 188 -4.95 -10.45 20.87
CA THR A 188 -4.83 -11.60 21.78
C THR A 188 -3.69 -11.38 22.79
N PRO A 189 -3.80 -11.93 24.01
CA PRO A 189 -2.74 -11.79 25.02
C PRO A 189 -1.37 -12.37 24.61
N SER A 190 -1.35 -13.28 23.63
CA SER A 190 -0.13 -13.92 23.11
C SER A 190 0.71 -13.02 22.20
N LEU A 191 0.22 -11.82 21.83
CA LEU A 191 0.87 -10.92 20.88
C LEU A 191 1.29 -9.57 21.51
N PRO A 192 2.20 -9.56 22.50
CA PRO A 192 2.47 -8.39 23.34
C PRO A 192 3.13 -7.21 22.64
N LYS A 193 3.62 -7.37 21.40
CA LYS A 193 4.27 -6.30 20.63
C LYS A 193 3.28 -5.46 19.83
N GLN A 194 2.02 -5.87 19.76
CA GLN A 194 1.02 -5.21 18.94
C GLN A 194 0.33 -4.13 19.75
N THR A 195 0.39 -2.92 19.21
CA THR A 195 -0.12 -1.71 19.84
C THR A 195 -1.52 -1.39 19.36
N TRP A 196 -1.94 -1.90 18.20
CA TRP A 196 -3.29 -1.77 17.65
C TRP A 196 -3.59 -2.82 16.57
N TRP A 197 -4.85 -2.91 16.12
CA TRP A 197 -5.31 -3.80 15.06
C TRP A 197 -6.56 -3.26 14.34
N LEU A 198 -6.84 -3.77 13.13
CA LEU A 198 -7.98 -3.37 12.31
C LEU A 198 -9.22 -4.21 12.62
N TYR A 199 -10.24 -3.60 13.21
CA TYR A 199 -11.50 -4.27 13.51
C TYR A 199 -12.26 -4.58 12.22
N GLY A 200 -12.71 -5.83 12.07
CA GLY A 200 -13.54 -6.24 10.93
C GLY A 200 -12.80 -6.47 9.61
N TYR A 201 -11.48 -6.29 9.54
CA TYR A 201 -10.65 -6.44 8.32
C TYR A 201 -10.48 -7.92 7.87
N LYS A 202 -11.52 -8.72 7.66
CA LYS A 202 -11.40 -10.19 7.55
C LYS A 202 -10.40 -10.68 6.50
N SER A 203 -9.50 -11.62 6.82
CA SER A 203 -8.63 -12.31 5.84
C SER A 203 -9.33 -13.38 4.99
N GLY A 204 -10.62 -13.65 5.22
CA GLY A 204 -11.27 -14.87 4.76
C GLY A 204 -11.01 -16.09 5.68
N TYR A 205 -10.08 -15.98 6.64
CA TYR A 205 -9.74 -17.05 7.60
C TYR A 205 -10.21 -16.81 9.04
N GLY A 206 -10.81 -15.65 9.35
CA GLY A 206 -11.49 -15.41 10.63
C GLY A 206 -10.61 -15.05 11.84
N PHE A 207 -9.32 -14.76 11.63
CA PHE A 207 -8.38 -14.39 12.70
C PHE A 207 -8.25 -12.86 12.90
N PRO A 208 -7.90 -12.37 14.10
CA PRO A 208 -7.74 -10.94 14.38
C PRO A 208 -6.37 -10.36 13.93
N MET A 209 -6.32 -9.05 13.63
CA MET A 209 -5.44 -8.51 12.56
C MET A 209 -4.62 -7.26 12.91
N PRO A 210 -3.44 -7.47 13.47
CA PRO A 210 -2.50 -6.42 13.84
C PRO A 210 -1.50 -6.09 12.71
N PRO A 211 -1.10 -4.83 12.51
CA PRO A 211 0.04 -4.48 11.66
C PRO A 211 1.35 -4.96 12.30
N ILE A 212 2.28 -5.43 11.47
CA ILE A 212 3.60 -5.92 11.89
C ILE A 212 4.70 -4.91 11.54
N ASN A 213 4.62 -4.30 10.36
CA ASN A 213 5.56 -3.26 9.92
C ASN A 213 4.83 -2.16 9.14
N PHE A 214 5.53 -1.06 8.95
CA PHE A 214 5.08 0.11 8.22
C PHE A 214 6.24 0.68 7.41
N ALA A 215 5.97 1.03 6.14
CA ALA A 215 6.88 1.79 5.30
C ALA A 215 6.28 3.17 5.02
N VAL A 216 7.07 4.22 5.24
CA VAL A 216 6.79 5.59 4.79
C VAL A 216 7.62 5.85 3.55
N VAL A 217 7.02 6.47 2.53
CA VAL A 217 7.75 7.10 1.42
C VAL A 217 7.42 8.59 1.37
#